data_AF-A0A7W1C5L1-F1
#
_entry.id   AF-A0A7W1C5L1-F1
#
_cell.length_a   1.000
_cell.length_b   1.000
_cell.length_c   1.000
_cell.angle_alpha   90.00
_cell.angle_beta   90.00
_cell.angle_gamma   90.00
#
_symmetry.space_group_name_H-M   'P 1'
#
loop_
_entity.id
_entity.type
_entity.pdbx_description
1 polymer ?
#
loop_
_entity_poly.entity_id
_entity_poly.type
_entity_poly.pdbx_seq_one_letter_code
_entity_poly.pdbx_strand_id
1 'polypeptide(L)'
;MPEKKFDLGDYVEVKDRIARFYELFGQGRLVTEEVTLTTEPDGKPRVMVKALAYRTPDDPHPAPGYSWMELPGTTTYTRGSELENTETSAIGRAIGFLGILIDKSIASQQEVANKQDDRPELDRPVDGLIGTAEVGKTRDSDFELRETPDGWALGFRLTQGRTGFKVLSFGPLAQALATLRPTIEGQRVTVWGTMVDEKFTNAKGVDITYKVVHADRVATPEGVIPSVDHAEYHRDEPPTEPVEAESAPLPWEPLDEAEKAAITAGLPA
;
A
#
# COMPACT_ATOMS: atom_id res chain seq x y z
N MET A 1 -27.09 3.07 25.09
CA MET A 1 -25.93 3.12 24.19
C MET A 1 -24.90 2.13 24.69
N PRO A 2 -24.53 1.08 23.95
CA PRO A 2 -23.30 0.37 24.24
C PRO A 2 -22.27 0.76 23.17
N GLU A 3 -21.50 1.81 23.46
CA GLU A 3 -20.19 1.99 22.84
C GLU A 3 -19.24 0.97 23.48
N LYS A 4 -18.70 0.07 22.66
CA LYS A 4 -17.52 -0.77 22.93
C LYS A 4 -17.25 -1.57 21.64
N LYS A 5 -16.04 -1.75 21.17
CA LYS A 5 -14.71 -1.53 21.75
C LYS A 5 -13.77 -1.65 20.55
N PHE A 6 -12.94 -0.65 20.26
CA PHE A 6 -11.82 -0.86 19.35
C PHE A 6 -10.85 -1.79 20.06
N ASP A 7 -10.63 -2.99 19.51
CA ASP A 7 -9.69 -3.94 20.08
C ASP A 7 -8.28 -3.59 19.57
N LEU A 8 -7.60 -2.69 20.29
CA LEU A 8 -6.16 -2.41 20.16
C LEU A 8 -5.35 -3.33 21.07
N GLY A 9 -5.69 -4.61 21.08
CA GLY A 9 -5.39 -5.52 22.18
C GLY A 9 -3.92 -5.91 22.41
N ASP A 10 -2.92 -5.40 21.66
CA ASP A 10 -1.55 -5.93 21.73
C ASP A 10 -0.43 -4.93 21.38
N TYR A 11 -0.65 -3.62 21.57
CA TYR A 11 0.36 -2.61 21.26
C TYR A 11 1.06 -2.06 22.51
N VAL A 12 2.40 -2.01 22.48
CA VAL A 12 3.23 -1.44 23.55
C VAL A 12 3.59 0.00 23.19
N GLU A 13 3.13 0.96 23.98
CA GLU A 13 3.51 2.36 23.81
C GLU A 13 4.94 2.61 24.35
N VAL A 14 5.62 3.64 23.81
CA VAL A 14 6.97 4.00 24.28
C VAL A 14 6.95 4.41 25.76
N LYS A 15 5.87 5.05 26.23
CA LYS A 15 5.70 5.39 27.65
C LYS A 15 5.77 4.15 28.56
N ASP A 16 5.18 3.03 28.13
CA ASP A 16 5.14 1.79 28.91
C ASP A 16 6.52 1.14 28.93
N ARG A 17 7.27 1.23 27.82
CA ARG A 17 8.68 0.81 27.76
C ARG A 17 9.56 1.64 28.69
N ILE A 18 9.37 2.96 28.74
CA ILE A 18 10.13 3.85 29.62
C ILE A 18 9.82 3.55 31.08
N ALA A 19 8.54 3.40 31.44
CA ALA A 19 8.13 3.05 32.80
C ALA A 19 8.78 1.72 33.22
N ARG A 20 8.65 0.69 32.37
CA ARG A 20 9.25 -0.63 32.65
C ARG A 20 10.77 -0.60 32.70
N PHE A 21 11.41 0.25 31.89
CA PHE A 21 12.85 0.46 31.94
C PHE A 21 13.30 0.99 33.30
N TYR A 22 12.66 2.04 33.83
CA TYR A 22 13.03 2.59 35.14
C TYR A 22 12.63 1.69 36.32
N GLU A 23 11.62 0.84 36.17
CA GLU A 23 11.33 -0.22 37.15
C GLU A 23 12.46 -1.25 37.25
N LEU A 24 13.04 -1.64 36.11
CA LEU A 24 14.11 -2.64 36.04
C LEU A 24 15.49 -2.04 36.30
N PHE A 25 15.70 -0.80 35.87
CA PHE A 25 16.96 -0.07 35.89
C PHE A 25 16.75 1.31 36.50
N GLY A 26 16.55 1.36 37.83
CA GLY A 26 16.26 2.62 38.54
C GLY A 26 17.37 3.67 38.47
N GLN A 27 18.61 3.27 38.19
CA GLN A 27 19.73 4.17 37.90
C GLN A 27 20.08 4.23 36.40
N GLY A 28 19.26 3.61 35.55
CA GLY A 28 19.44 3.62 34.12
C GLY A 28 19.28 5.04 33.55
N ARG A 29 19.83 5.25 32.36
CA ARG A 29 19.79 6.55 31.68
C ARG A 29 19.43 6.35 30.22
N LEU A 30 18.50 7.17 29.73
CA LEU A 30 18.16 7.27 28.32
C LEU A 30 18.81 8.54 27.78
N VAL A 31 19.53 8.44 26.67
CA VAL A 31 20.29 9.56 26.09
C VAL A 31 20.07 9.60 24.59
N THR A 32 19.74 10.76 24.05
CA THR A 32 19.87 11.02 22.61
C THR A 32 21.32 11.33 22.30
N GLU A 33 21.98 10.44 21.58
CA GLU A 33 23.41 10.51 21.30
C GLU A 33 23.68 11.35 20.05
N GLU A 34 22.88 11.15 19.00
CA GLU A 34 23.11 11.80 17.71
C GLU A 34 21.77 12.18 17.07
N VAL A 35 21.72 13.38 16.49
CA VAL A 35 20.64 13.85 15.63
C VAL A 35 21.27 14.35 14.34
N THR A 36 20.95 13.70 13.22
CA THR A 36 21.55 13.96 11.93
C THR A 36 20.48 14.22 10.88
N LEU A 37 20.62 15.32 10.15
CA LEU A 37 19.82 15.59 8.97
C LEU A 37 20.53 14.99 7.75
N THR A 38 19.83 14.18 6.97
CA THR A 38 20.38 13.54 5.77
C THR A 38 19.40 13.61 4.62
N THR A 39 19.89 13.62 3.39
CA THR A 39 19.08 13.45 2.18
C THR A 39 19.26 12.07 1.57
N GLU A 40 20.09 11.20 2.15
CA GLU A 40 20.34 9.86 1.64
C GLU A 40 19.20 8.87 2.00
N PRO A 41 18.99 7.80 1.20
CA PRO A 41 19.70 7.47 -0.05
C PRO A 41 19.10 8.07 -1.34
N ASP A 42 17.93 8.72 -1.29
CA ASP A 42 17.11 9.06 -2.48
C ASP A 42 16.93 10.58 -2.72
N GLY A 43 17.71 11.42 -2.03
CA GLY A 43 17.63 12.88 -2.12
C GLY A 43 16.54 13.52 -1.23
N LYS A 44 15.70 12.73 -0.55
CA LYS A 44 14.65 13.28 0.33
C LYS A 44 15.20 13.65 1.70
N PRO A 45 14.94 14.88 2.20
CA PRO A 45 15.43 15.29 3.51
C PRO A 45 14.77 14.47 4.60
N ARG A 46 15.58 14.02 5.57
CA ARG A 46 15.20 13.16 6.68
C ARG A 46 15.91 13.61 7.94
N VAL A 47 15.27 13.38 9.08
CA VAL A 47 15.92 13.43 10.39
C VAL A 47 16.18 12.00 10.85
N MET A 48 17.40 11.72 11.26
CA MET A 48 17.81 10.46 11.86
C MET A 48 18.25 10.73 13.30
N VAL A 49 17.78 9.90 14.24
CA VAL A 49 18.14 9.99 15.65
C VAL A 49 18.71 8.65 16.11
N LYS A 50 19.82 8.72 16.83
CA LYS A 50 20.40 7.63 17.60
C LYS A 50 20.21 7.92 19.09
N ALA A 51 19.60 6.98 19.80
CA ALA A 51 19.45 7.00 21.25
C ALA A 51 20.19 5.82 21.89
N LEU A 52 20.59 5.98 23.15
CA LEU A 52 21.26 4.98 23.97
C LEU A 52 20.46 4.73 25.25
N ALA A 53 20.30 3.46 25.61
CA ALA A 53 19.73 3.04 26.88
C ALA A 53 20.80 2.35 27.75
N TYR A 54 21.19 3.03 28.82
CA TYR A 54 22.16 2.58 29.81
C TYR A 54 21.44 1.91 30.97
N ARG A 55 21.79 0.67 31.34
CA ARG A 55 21.18 -0.02 32.49
C ARG A 55 21.66 0.55 33.83
N THR A 56 22.87 1.09 33.84
CA THR A 56 23.53 1.74 34.98
C THR A 56 24.34 2.92 34.48
N PRO A 57 24.72 3.90 35.34
CA PRO A 57 25.52 5.05 34.93
C PRO A 57 26.86 4.67 34.27
N ASP A 58 27.45 3.55 34.69
CA ASP A 58 28.74 3.05 34.19
C ASP A 58 28.59 1.90 33.18
N ASP A 59 27.42 1.71 32.55
CA ASP A 59 27.22 0.63 31.58
C ASP A 59 28.17 0.80 30.37
N PRO A 60 29.17 -0.10 30.17
CA PRO A 60 30.14 0.05 29.09
C PRO A 60 29.53 -0.28 27.72
N HIS A 61 28.34 -0.91 27.69
CA HIS A 61 27.67 -1.35 26.47
C HIS A 61 26.18 -1.01 26.53
N PRO A 62 25.82 0.30 26.43
CA PRO A 62 24.42 0.70 26.36
C PRO A 62 23.77 0.18 25.06
N ALA A 63 22.46 -0.07 25.10
CA ALA A 63 21.73 -0.51 23.92
C ALA A 63 21.44 0.66 22.96
N PRO A 64 21.81 0.58 21.67
CA PRO A 64 21.58 1.66 20.72
C PRO A 64 20.25 1.52 19.99
N GLY A 65 19.43 2.56 19.95
CA GLY A 65 18.21 2.62 19.15
C GLY A 65 18.32 3.66 18.04
N TYR A 66 17.97 3.29 16.82
CA TYR A 66 17.97 4.19 15.68
C TYR A 66 16.57 4.36 15.12
N SER A 67 16.20 5.60 14.78
CA SER A 67 14.98 5.89 14.05
C SER A 67 15.23 7.02 13.06
N TRP A 68 14.42 7.08 12.01
CA TRP A 68 14.46 8.19 11.06
C TRP A 68 13.06 8.48 10.50
N MET A 69 12.84 9.72 10.06
CA MET A 69 11.60 10.18 9.44
C MET A 69 11.89 11.14 8.28
N GLU A 70 11.05 11.14 7.24
CA GLU A 70 11.10 12.11 6.14
C GLU A 70 10.63 13.50 6.60
N LEU A 71 11.21 14.54 6.00
CA LEU A 71 10.89 15.94 6.19
C LEU A 71 10.35 16.54 4.88
N PRO A 72 9.31 17.38 4.91
CA PRO A 72 8.38 17.51 6.03
C PRO A 72 7.58 16.21 6.22
N GLY A 73 7.07 16.00 7.43
CA GLY A 73 6.16 14.90 7.71
C GLY A 73 4.97 14.91 6.74
N THR A 74 4.64 13.72 6.25
CA THR A 74 3.61 13.43 5.24
C THR A 74 2.19 13.56 5.80
N THR A 75 2.01 13.23 7.09
CA THR A 75 0.72 13.31 7.79
C THR A 75 0.56 14.62 8.57
N THR A 76 -0.69 15.01 8.85
CA THR A 76 -1.02 16.16 9.72
C THR A 76 -0.49 15.99 11.14
N TYR A 77 -0.31 14.75 11.62
CA TYR A 77 0.18 14.44 12.96
C TYR A 77 1.71 14.45 13.08
N THR A 78 2.40 14.22 11.97
CA THR A 78 3.87 14.20 11.94
C THR A 78 4.49 15.53 11.52
N ARG A 79 3.74 16.34 10.75
CA ARG A 79 4.21 17.63 10.23
C ARG A 79 4.52 18.60 11.38
N GLY A 80 5.78 19.00 11.51
CA GLY A 80 6.27 19.89 12.57
C GLY A 80 6.55 19.21 13.92
N SER A 81 6.49 17.87 13.98
CA SER A 81 6.84 17.08 15.18
C SER A 81 7.75 15.89 14.83
N GLU A 82 8.46 15.98 13.71
CA GLU A 82 9.27 14.89 13.16
C GLU A 82 10.45 14.56 14.08
N LEU A 83 11.13 15.57 14.64
CA LEU A 83 12.24 15.36 15.56
C LEU A 83 11.77 14.64 16.85
N GLU A 84 10.73 15.14 17.50
CA GLU A 84 10.16 14.57 18.74
C GLU A 84 9.68 13.12 18.54
N ASN A 85 9.01 12.86 17.41
CA ASN A 85 8.55 11.52 17.05
C ASN A 85 9.72 10.57 16.74
N THR A 86 10.75 11.07 16.06
CA THR A 86 11.94 10.29 15.72
C THR A 86 12.75 9.96 16.97
N GLU A 87 12.93 10.93 17.87
CA GLU A 87 13.63 10.76 19.14
C GLU A 87 12.92 9.73 20.04
N THR A 88 11.61 9.89 20.22
CA THR A 88 10.80 8.95 21.02
C THR A 88 10.85 7.53 20.43
N SER A 89 10.86 7.41 19.10
CA SER A 89 10.99 6.11 18.42
C SER A 89 12.38 5.50 18.60
N ALA A 90 13.45 6.30 18.52
CA ALA A 90 14.81 5.85 18.77
C ALA A 90 14.98 5.34 20.21
N ILE A 91 14.44 6.06 21.21
CA ILE A 91 14.44 5.65 22.62
C ILE A 91 13.67 4.33 22.80
N GLY A 92 12.48 4.21 22.21
CA GLY A 92 11.68 2.98 22.28
C GLY A 92 12.43 1.75 21.74
N ARG A 93 13.21 1.93 20.67
CA ARG A 93 14.07 0.88 20.08
C ARG A 93 15.26 0.54 20.96
N ALA A 94 15.92 1.53 21.56
CA ALA A 94 17.02 1.32 22.49
C ALA A 94 16.56 0.47 23.70
N ILE A 95 15.41 0.80 24.29
CA ILE A 95 14.80 0.03 25.37
C ILE A 95 14.36 -1.36 24.90
N GLY A 96 13.81 -1.46 23.68
CA GLY A 96 13.45 -2.73 23.07
C GLY A 96 14.66 -3.67 22.95
N PHE A 97 15.83 -3.18 22.55
CA PHE A 97 17.05 -3.99 22.47
C PHE A 97 17.59 -4.45 23.83
N LEU A 98 17.12 -3.88 24.95
CA LEU A 98 17.35 -4.44 26.29
C LEU A 98 16.39 -5.59 26.65
N GLY A 99 15.53 -6.02 25.72
CA GLY A 99 14.56 -7.10 25.91
C GLY A 99 13.29 -6.67 26.64
N ILE A 100 13.03 -5.36 26.76
CA ILE A 100 11.88 -4.85 27.50
C ILE A 100 10.68 -4.73 26.55
N LEU A 101 9.62 -5.50 26.86
CA LEU A 101 8.32 -5.46 26.16
C LEU A 101 8.44 -5.68 24.64
N ILE A 102 9.28 -6.64 24.24
CA ILE A 102 9.54 -7.00 22.84
C ILE A 102 8.66 -8.13 22.30
N ASP A 103 7.83 -8.75 23.15
CA ASP A 103 7.18 -10.05 22.87
C ASP A 103 6.32 -10.08 21.60
N LYS A 104 5.94 -8.91 21.02
CA LYS A 104 5.14 -8.82 19.80
C LYS A 104 5.68 -7.84 18.73
N SER A 105 6.47 -6.82 19.08
CA SER A 105 7.03 -5.85 18.11
C SER A 105 8.16 -5.01 18.73
N ILE A 106 9.14 -4.61 17.91
CA ILE A 106 10.14 -3.58 18.25
C ILE A 106 9.63 -2.16 17.91
N ALA A 107 8.74 -2.04 16.93
CA ALA A 107 8.11 -0.77 16.55
C ALA A 107 6.94 -0.43 17.50
N SER A 108 6.83 0.84 17.89
CA SER A 108 5.73 1.33 18.74
C SER A 108 4.43 1.48 17.95
N GLN A 109 3.29 1.52 18.65
CA GLN A 109 1.96 1.72 18.04
C GLN A 109 1.88 2.97 17.15
N GLN A 110 2.40 4.09 17.66
CA GLN A 110 2.40 5.35 16.94
C GLN A 110 3.25 5.27 15.67
N GLU A 111 4.37 4.53 15.72
CA GLU A 111 5.22 4.30 14.55
C GLU A 111 4.51 3.46 13.48
N VAL A 112 3.78 2.42 13.88
CA VAL A 112 3.02 1.56 12.94
C VAL A 112 1.85 2.33 12.34
N ALA A 113 1.09 3.06 13.15
CA ALA A 113 -0.02 3.90 12.68
C ALA A 113 0.47 4.97 11.69
N ASN A 114 1.55 5.68 12.03
CA ASN A 114 2.13 6.70 11.15
C ASN A 114 2.73 6.11 9.86
N LYS A 115 3.24 4.86 9.89
CA LYS A 115 3.75 4.16 8.69
C LYS A 115 2.68 3.47 7.85
N GLN A 116 1.47 3.28 8.37
CA GLN A 116 0.37 2.71 7.59
C GLN A 116 -0.20 3.74 6.60
N ASP A 117 -0.18 5.03 6.94
CA ASP A 117 -0.62 6.11 6.04
C ASP A 117 0.36 6.36 4.85
N ASP A 118 1.62 5.94 4.96
CA ASP A 118 2.70 6.25 4.00
C ASP A 118 3.17 5.07 3.12
N ARG A 119 2.59 3.87 3.30
CA ARG A 119 2.85 2.79 2.34
C ARG A 119 1.91 2.98 1.16
N PRO A 120 2.39 3.04 -0.10
CA PRO A 120 1.56 2.59 -1.20
C PRO A 120 1.19 1.14 -0.86
N GLU A 121 -0.06 0.91 -0.51
CA GLU A 121 -0.53 -0.42 -0.10
C GLU A 121 -0.50 -1.28 -1.36
N LEU A 122 0.63 -1.95 -1.59
CA LEU A 122 0.84 -2.84 -2.73
C LEU A 122 -0.38 -3.76 -2.84
N ASP A 123 -0.91 -3.84 -4.05
CA ASP A 123 -1.95 -4.77 -4.47
C ASP A 123 -1.74 -6.14 -3.81
N ARG A 124 -2.65 -6.50 -2.89
CA ARG A 124 -2.49 -7.73 -2.11
C ARG A 124 -3.23 -8.86 -2.79
N PRO A 125 -2.59 -10.02 -3.04
CA PRO A 125 -3.30 -11.18 -3.56
C PRO A 125 -4.34 -11.65 -2.54
N VAL A 126 -5.54 -11.92 -3.04
CA VAL A 126 -6.67 -12.49 -2.31
C VAL A 126 -6.75 -13.97 -2.69
N ASP A 127 -6.25 -14.84 -1.82
CA ASP A 127 -6.29 -16.29 -2.04
C ASP A 127 -7.50 -16.91 -1.34
N GLY A 128 -8.62 -16.99 -2.05
CA GLY A 128 -9.78 -17.78 -1.63
C GLY A 128 -10.63 -17.11 -0.56
N LEU A 129 -10.99 -15.85 -0.75
CA LEU A 129 -11.90 -15.12 0.13
C LEU A 129 -13.31 -15.70 0.04
N ILE A 130 -13.83 -16.19 1.17
CA ILE A 130 -15.14 -16.85 1.21
C ILE A 130 -16.19 -15.95 1.86
N GLY A 131 -17.31 -15.75 1.17
CA GLY A 131 -18.44 -15.00 1.71
C GLY A 131 -19.74 -15.26 0.95
N THR A 132 -20.81 -14.61 1.40
CA THR A 132 -22.11 -14.63 0.73
C THR A 132 -22.14 -13.53 -0.32
N ALA A 133 -22.47 -13.88 -1.56
CA ALA A 133 -22.64 -12.93 -2.64
C ALA A 133 -23.98 -12.18 -2.50
N GLU A 134 -23.95 -10.86 -2.40
CA GLU A 134 -25.10 -10.01 -2.16
C GLU A 134 -25.10 -8.78 -3.08
N VAL A 135 -26.28 -8.22 -3.32
CA VAL A 135 -26.45 -6.94 -4.01
C VAL A 135 -26.07 -5.80 -3.06
N GLY A 136 -25.06 -5.04 -3.45
CA GLY A 136 -24.63 -3.84 -2.74
C GLY A 136 -25.51 -2.62 -3.02
N LYS A 137 -25.26 -1.53 -2.29
CA LYS A 137 -26.06 -0.28 -2.37
C LYS A 137 -25.49 0.74 -3.36
N THR A 138 -24.31 0.48 -3.89
CA THR A 138 -23.60 1.37 -4.81
C THR A 138 -23.54 0.75 -6.19
N ARG A 139 -23.47 1.61 -7.22
CA ARG A 139 -23.37 1.22 -8.63
C ARG A 139 -22.32 0.12 -8.84
N ASP A 140 -21.17 0.25 -8.20
CA ASP A 140 -20.04 -0.68 -8.42
C ASP A 140 -20.17 -2.01 -7.66
N SER A 141 -21.36 -2.34 -7.16
CA SER A 141 -21.61 -3.54 -6.35
C SER A 141 -23.04 -4.09 -6.47
N ASP A 142 -23.84 -3.62 -7.43
CA ASP A 142 -25.27 -3.91 -7.54
C ASP A 142 -25.61 -5.15 -8.39
N PHE A 143 -24.62 -5.98 -8.70
CA PHE A 143 -24.77 -7.20 -9.50
C PHE A 143 -25.27 -6.95 -10.93
N GLU A 144 -25.10 -5.74 -11.45
CA GLU A 144 -25.45 -5.40 -12.83
C GLU A 144 -24.23 -5.44 -13.75
N LEU A 145 -24.42 -6.07 -14.91
CA LEU A 145 -23.43 -6.09 -15.98
C LEU A 145 -23.43 -4.74 -16.69
N ARG A 146 -22.25 -4.14 -16.85
CA ARG A 146 -22.08 -2.86 -17.54
C ARG A 146 -20.93 -2.92 -18.52
N GLU A 147 -21.07 -2.12 -19.58
CA GLU A 147 -19.99 -1.90 -20.53
C GLU A 147 -19.12 -0.75 -20.02
N THR A 148 -17.82 -1.00 -19.94
CA THR A 148 -16.78 -0.04 -19.58
C THR A 148 -15.80 0.08 -20.75
N PRO A 149 -14.93 1.12 -20.79
CA PRO A 149 -13.92 1.23 -21.85
C PRO A 149 -13.04 -0.02 -21.99
N ASP A 150 -12.84 -0.73 -20.88
CA ASP A 150 -11.99 -1.92 -20.78
C ASP A 150 -12.77 -3.23 -20.95
N GLY A 151 -14.05 -3.15 -21.34
CA GLY A 151 -14.93 -4.30 -21.57
C GLY A 151 -16.06 -4.43 -20.55
N TRP A 152 -16.59 -5.64 -20.42
CA TRP A 152 -17.72 -5.91 -19.51
C TRP A 152 -17.25 -5.89 -18.07
N ALA A 153 -17.95 -5.19 -17.19
CA ALA A 153 -17.69 -5.18 -15.76
C ALA A 153 -18.96 -5.54 -14.99
N LEU A 154 -18.80 -6.31 -13.90
CA LEU A 154 -19.86 -6.61 -12.96
C LEU A 154 -19.30 -6.57 -11.55
N GLY A 155 -19.95 -5.80 -10.69
CA GLY A 155 -19.60 -5.66 -9.28
C GLY A 155 -20.62 -6.29 -8.37
N PHE A 156 -20.19 -6.94 -7.30
CA PHE A 156 -21.08 -7.42 -6.23
C PHE A 156 -20.49 -7.25 -4.84
N ARG A 157 -21.32 -7.39 -3.81
CA ARG A 157 -20.87 -7.37 -2.42
C ARG A 157 -20.62 -8.81 -1.94
N LEU A 158 -19.48 -9.06 -1.34
CA LEU A 158 -19.17 -10.32 -0.68
C LEU A 158 -19.18 -10.11 0.84
N THR A 159 -20.19 -10.65 1.52
CA THR A 159 -20.37 -10.47 2.97
C THR A 159 -19.85 -11.69 3.75
N GLN A 160 -19.00 -11.44 4.75
CA GLN A 160 -18.45 -12.46 5.65
C GLN A 160 -18.79 -12.07 7.10
N GLY A 161 -19.97 -12.47 7.56
CA GLY A 161 -20.44 -12.09 8.91
C GLY A 161 -20.69 -10.58 9.03
N ARG A 162 -19.83 -9.86 9.76
CA ARG A 162 -19.94 -8.39 9.94
C ARG A 162 -19.14 -7.58 8.92
N THR A 163 -18.22 -8.20 8.20
CA THR A 163 -17.41 -7.54 7.18
C THR A 163 -18.03 -7.76 5.80
N GLY A 164 -17.86 -6.80 4.89
CA GLY A 164 -18.31 -6.97 3.52
C GLY A 164 -17.39 -6.24 2.54
N PHE A 165 -16.95 -6.98 1.54
CA PHE A 165 -16.01 -6.56 0.51
C PHE A 165 -16.77 -6.21 -0.76
N LYS A 166 -16.27 -5.24 -1.53
CA LYS A 166 -16.72 -5.06 -2.91
C LYS A 166 -15.86 -5.96 -3.80
N VAL A 167 -16.50 -6.71 -4.68
CA VAL A 167 -15.83 -7.58 -5.65
C VAL A 167 -16.17 -7.05 -7.03
N LEU A 168 -15.17 -6.70 -7.82
CA LEU A 168 -15.30 -6.37 -9.23
C LEU A 168 -14.80 -7.52 -10.08
N SER A 169 -15.54 -7.81 -11.13
CA SER A 169 -15.17 -8.79 -12.14
C SER A 169 -15.26 -8.15 -13.51
N PHE A 170 -14.43 -8.63 -14.43
CA PHE A 170 -14.29 -8.05 -15.76
C PHE A 170 -14.38 -9.10 -16.87
N GLY A 171 -14.62 -8.65 -18.10
CA GLY A 171 -14.65 -9.45 -19.31
C GLY A 171 -15.59 -10.68 -19.22
N PRO A 172 -15.12 -11.87 -19.65
CA PRO A 172 -15.93 -13.09 -19.62
C PRO A 172 -16.41 -13.50 -18.22
N LEU A 173 -15.64 -13.21 -17.18
CA LEU A 173 -16.03 -13.50 -15.79
C LEU A 173 -17.27 -12.68 -15.41
N ALA A 174 -17.29 -11.39 -15.75
CA ALA A 174 -18.43 -10.52 -15.51
C ALA A 174 -19.70 -11.02 -16.23
N GLN A 175 -19.58 -11.42 -17.50
CA GLN A 175 -20.69 -11.95 -18.29
C GLN A 175 -21.23 -13.28 -17.73
N ALA A 176 -20.33 -14.18 -17.31
CA ALA A 176 -20.71 -15.44 -16.69
C ALA A 176 -21.43 -15.22 -15.35
N LEU A 177 -20.92 -14.33 -14.51
CA LEU A 177 -21.55 -13.96 -13.24
C LEU A 177 -22.92 -13.30 -13.43
N ALA A 178 -23.09 -12.50 -14.48
CA ALA A 178 -24.38 -11.90 -14.81
C ALA A 178 -25.43 -12.97 -15.18
N THR A 179 -25.02 -13.99 -15.94
CA THR A 179 -25.89 -15.10 -16.35
C THR A 179 -26.28 -15.97 -15.16
N LEU A 180 -25.33 -16.22 -14.26
CA LEU A 180 -25.48 -17.07 -13.09
C LEU A 180 -25.95 -16.29 -11.85
N ARG A 181 -26.31 -15.01 -11.99
CA ARG A 181 -26.79 -14.20 -10.87
C ARG A 181 -27.90 -14.87 -10.04
N PRO A 182 -28.96 -15.47 -10.63
CA PRO A 182 -30.04 -16.07 -9.84
C PRO A 182 -29.59 -17.25 -8.97
N THR A 183 -28.49 -17.90 -9.33
CA THR A 183 -27.96 -19.09 -8.63
C THR A 183 -26.83 -18.71 -7.67
N ILE A 184 -26.26 -17.51 -7.80
CA ILE A 184 -25.15 -17.00 -6.97
C ILE A 184 -25.65 -16.06 -5.88
N GLU A 185 -26.68 -15.25 -6.14
CA GLU A 185 -27.18 -14.27 -5.18
C GLU A 185 -27.69 -14.98 -3.90
N GLY A 186 -27.17 -14.56 -2.75
CA GLY A 186 -27.43 -15.17 -1.45
C GLY A 186 -26.67 -16.48 -1.18
N GLN A 187 -25.85 -16.95 -2.12
CA GLN A 187 -25.04 -18.16 -1.94
C GLN A 187 -23.63 -17.86 -1.46
N ARG A 188 -23.02 -18.86 -0.82
CA ARG A 188 -21.63 -18.84 -0.40
C ARG A 188 -20.73 -19.08 -1.61
N VAL A 189 -19.88 -18.10 -1.92
CA VAL A 189 -18.90 -18.17 -3.01
C VAL A 189 -17.50 -17.97 -2.47
N THR A 190 -16.52 -18.47 -3.22
CA THR A 190 -15.10 -18.22 -2.95
C THR A 190 -14.52 -17.37 -4.09
N VAL A 191 -13.85 -16.29 -3.74
CA VAL A 191 -13.29 -15.33 -4.69
C VAL A 191 -11.77 -15.35 -4.56
N TRP A 192 -11.09 -15.45 -5.68
CA TRP A 192 -9.66 -15.20 -5.77
C TRP A 192 -9.43 -13.99 -6.66
N GLY A 193 -8.39 -13.22 -6.36
CA GLY A 193 -8.18 -11.95 -7.03
C GLY A 193 -7.07 -11.12 -6.43
N THR A 194 -7.13 -9.83 -6.67
CA THR A 194 -6.22 -8.84 -6.14
C THR A 194 -7.01 -7.75 -5.41
N MET A 195 -6.58 -7.39 -4.20
CA MET A 195 -7.17 -6.31 -3.42
C MET A 195 -6.51 -5.00 -3.80
N VAL A 196 -7.32 -4.10 -4.35
CA VAL A 196 -6.94 -2.78 -4.87
C VAL A 196 -7.70 -1.70 -4.08
N ASP A 197 -7.04 -0.59 -3.83
CA ASP A 197 -7.67 0.58 -3.20
C ASP A 197 -8.22 1.52 -4.27
N GLU A 198 -9.54 1.53 -4.44
CA GLU A 198 -10.19 2.43 -5.38
C GLU A 198 -10.80 3.63 -4.66
N LYS A 199 -10.50 4.82 -5.16
CA LYS A 199 -11.06 6.08 -4.67
C LYS A 199 -12.39 6.33 -5.36
N PHE A 200 -13.46 6.37 -4.58
CA PHE A 200 -14.78 6.72 -5.08
C PHE A 200 -15.25 8.01 -4.45
N THR A 201 -15.56 9.00 -5.28
CA THR A 201 -16.25 10.21 -4.84
C THR A 201 -17.72 9.88 -4.64
N ASN A 202 -18.21 10.00 -3.41
CA ASN A 202 -19.63 9.78 -3.13
C ASN A 202 -20.50 10.93 -3.69
N ALA A 203 -21.83 10.75 -3.70
CA ALA A 203 -22.78 11.78 -4.16
C ALA A 203 -22.74 13.11 -3.36
N LYS A 204 -21.97 13.17 -2.26
CA LYS A 204 -21.75 14.36 -1.44
C LYS A 204 -20.38 15.01 -1.69
N GLY A 205 -19.65 14.57 -2.71
CA GLY A 205 -18.34 15.12 -3.08
C GLY A 205 -17.19 14.74 -2.13
N VAL A 206 -17.37 13.70 -1.31
CA VAL A 206 -16.31 13.19 -0.43
C VAL A 206 -15.67 11.97 -1.06
N ASP A 207 -14.35 12.02 -1.23
CA ASP A 207 -13.55 10.89 -1.69
C ASP A 207 -13.43 9.86 -0.56
N ILE A 208 -14.00 8.68 -0.79
CA ILE A 208 -13.93 7.55 0.12
C ILE A 208 -13.16 6.45 -0.60
N THR A 209 -12.05 6.02 0.00
CA THR A 209 -11.26 4.90 -0.51
C THR A 209 -11.94 3.60 -0.06
N TYR A 210 -12.32 2.75 -1.02
CA TYR A 210 -12.84 1.42 -0.75
C TYR A 210 -11.79 0.38 -1.13
N LYS A 211 -11.61 -0.62 -0.27
CA LYS A 211 -10.88 -1.84 -0.64
C LYS A 211 -11.78 -2.69 -1.54
N VAL A 212 -11.37 -2.85 -2.79
CA VAL A 212 -12.10 -3.61 -3.81
C VAL A 212 -11.28 -4.83 -4.18
N VAL A 213 -11.94 -5.98 -4.34
CA VAL A 213 -11.30 -7.20 -4.82
C VAL A 213 -11.57 -7.31 -6.31
N HIS A 214 -10.55 -7.16 -7.13
CA HIS A 214 -10.58 -7.49 -8.56
C HIS A 214 -10.48 -9.00 -8.70
N ALA A 215 -11.56 -9.66 -9.08
CA ALA A 215 -11.66 -11.11 -9.10
C ALA A 215 -11.03 -11.73 -10.35
N ASP A 216 -10.12 -12.67 -10.15
CA ASP A 216 -9.52 -13.51 -11.18
C ASP A 216 -10.31 -14.81 -11.38
N ARG A 217 -10.99 -15.30 -10.34
CA ARG A 217 -11.87 -16.46 -10.43
C ARG A 217 -12.85 -16.46 -9.28
N VAL A 218 -14.03 -17.01 -9.55
CA VAL A 218 -15.10 -17.16 -8.54
C VAL A 218 -15.58 -18.60 -8.55
N ALA A 219 -15.48 -19.29 -7.42
CA ALA A 219 -16.12 -20.57 -7.19
C ALA A 219 -17.53 -20.34 -6.66
N THR A 220 -18.50 -20.83 -7.41
CA THR A 220 -19.92 -20.81 -7.09
C THR A 220 -20.39 -22.24 -6.78
N PRO A 221 -21.61 -22.44 -6.27
CA PRO A 221 -22.17 -23.77 -6.08
C PRO A 221 -22.23 -24.62 -7.37
N GLU A 222 -22.23 -23.97 -8.55
CA GLU A 222 -22.37 -24.63 -9.85
C GLU A 222 -21.02 -24.94 -10.51
N GLY A 223 -19.91 -24.42 -9.96
CA GLY A 223 -18.57 -24.67 -10.46
C GLY A 223 -17.63 -23.50 -10.24
N VAL A 224 -16.39 -23.64 -10.73
CA VAL A 224 -15.41 -22.56 -10.71
C VAL A 224 -15.46 -21.83 -12.04
N ILE A 225 -15.70 -20.52 -12.00
CA ILE A 225 -15.68 -19.64 -13.15
C ILE A 225 -14.31 -18.97 -13.21
N PRO A 226 -13.44 -19.33 -14.16
CA PRO A 226 -12.16 -18.66 -14.34
C PRO A 226 -12.36 -17.32 -15.05
N SER A 227 -11.50 -16.35 -14.77
CA SER A 227 -11.22 -15.24 -15.69
C SER A 227 -10.15 -15.69 -16.68
N VAL A 228 -10.20 -15.14 -17.89
CA VAL A 228 -9.00 -15.03 -18.73
C VAL A 228 -8.06 -14.01 -18.05
N ASP A 229 -6.76 -14.29 -18.04
CA ASP A 229 -5.73 -13.49 -17.34
C ASP A 229 -5.95 -11.98 -17.54
N HIS A 230 -6.33 -11.28 -16.46
CA HIS A 230 -6.49 -9.82 -16.47
C HIS A 230 -5.17 -9.08 -16.19
N ALA A 231 -4.07 -9.83 -16.02
CA ALA A 231 -2.73 -9.31 -15.75
C ALA A 231 -2.17 -8.41 -16.87
N GLU A 232 -2.83 -8.33 -18.03
CA GLU A 232 -2.44 -7.43 -19.12
C GLU A 232 -3.18 -6.08 -19.12
N TYR A 233 -4.24 -5.88 -18.33
CA TYR A 233 -5.11 -4.70 -18.46
C TYR A 233 -4.83 -3.55 -17.47
N HIS A 234 -4.17 -3.83 -16.34
CA HIS A 234 -3.73 -2.80 -15.40
C HIS A 234 -2.21 -2.59 -15.47
N ARG A 235 -1.74 -2.13 -16.64
CA ARG A 235 -0.58 -1.25 -16.67
C ARG A 235 -1.11 0.13 -17.04
N ASP A 236 -1.27 0.97 -16.03
CA ASP A 236 -1.22 2.42 -16.22
C ASP A 236 0.17 2.75 -16.80
N GLU A 237 0.34 2.61 -18.12
CA GLU A 237 1.14 3.61 -18.80
C GLU A 237 0.29 4.87 -18.79
N PRO A 238 0.78 6.00 -18.22
CA PRO A 238 0.06 7.25 -18.32
C PRO A 238 -0.21 7.53 -19.80
N PRO A 239 -1.33 8.16 -20.16
CA PRO A 239 -1.65 8.43 -21.56
C PRO A 239 -0.47 9.16 -22.18
N THR A 240 0.27 8.47 -23.04
CA THR A 240 1.24 9.13 -23.90
C THR A 240 0.43 10.13 -24.69
N GLU A 241 0.71 11.41 -24.48
CA GLU A 241 0.27 12.47 -25.37
C GLU A 241 0.46 11.98 -26.81
N PRO A 242 -0.48 12.28 -27.74
CA PRO A 242 -0.28 11.90 -29.13
C PRO A 242 1.01 12.55 -29.61
N VAL A 243 2.07 11.75 -29.68
CA VAL A 243 3.31 12.15 -30.33
C VAL A 243 2.88 12.35 -31.77
N GLU A 244 2.81 13.59 -32.22
CA GLU A 244 2.80 13.90 -33.64
C GLU A 244 3.95 13.10 -34.24
N ALA A 245 3.61 12.07 -35.01
CA ALA A 245 4.58 11.26 -35.69
C ALA A 245 5.27 12.16 -36.71
N GLU A 246 6.40 12.73 -36.30
CA GLU A 246 7.39 13.25 -37.24
C GLU A 246 7.79 12.05 -38.10
N SER A 247 7.28 12.05 -39.33
CA SER A 247 7.45 10.97 -40.28
C SER A 247 8.92 10.87 -40.64
N ALA A 248 9.64 9.98 -39.96
CA ALA A 248 10.95 9.56 -40.43
C ALA A 248 10.76 8.84 -41.78
N PRO A 249 11.45 9.26 -42.85
CA PRO A 249 11.26 8.68 -44.17
C PRO A 249 11.68 7.21 -44.20
N LEU A 250 10.88 6.41 -44.91
CA LEU A 250 11.11 4.97 -45.10
C LEU A 250 12.37 4.72 -45.96
N PRO A 251 13.06 3.58 -45.77
CA PRO A 251 14.46 3.37 -46.17
C PRO A 251 14.69 3.12 -47.68
N TRP A 252 13.88 3.71 -48.56
CA TRP A 252 14.03 3.52 -50.02
C TRP A 252 13.88 4.80 -50.87
N GLU A 253 13.95 5.99 -50.28
CA GLU A 253 14.06 7.22 -51.07
C GLU A 253 15.50 7.41 -51.61
N PRO A 254 15.68 7.90 -52.86
CA PRO A 254 17.00 8.10 -53.44
C PRO A 254 17.71 9.28 -52.74
N LEU A 255 18.87 9.00 -52.14
CA LEU A 255 19.74 9.98 -51.47
C LEU A 255 20.01 11.22 -52.34
N ASP A 256 20.00 12.39 -51.71
CA ASP A 256 20.29 13.66 -52.38
C ASP A 256 21.77 13.75 -52.82
N GLU A 257 22.06 14.68 -53.74
CA GLU A 257 23.41 14.86 -54.29
C GLU A 257 24.42 15.43 -53.27
N ALA A 258 23.97 15.94 -52.12
CA ALA A 258 24.85 16.39 -51.04
C ALA A 258 25.28 15.22 -50.13
N GLU A 259 24.42 14.23 -49.90
CA GLU A 259 24.73 13.01 -49.15
C GLU A 259 25.66 12.06 -49.94
N LYS A 260 25.52 12.00 -51.27
CA LYS A 260 26.48 11.26 -52.13
C LYS A 260 27.90 11.86 -52.08
N ALA A 261 28.01 13.19 -51.94
CA ALA A 261 29.30 13.86 -51.84
C ALA A 261 29.99 13.59 -50.48
N ALA A 262 29.22 13.44 -49.39
CA ALA A 262 29.76 13.16 -48.06
C ALA A 262 30.32 11.73 -47.93
N ILE A 263 29.73 10.74 -48.60
CA ILE A 263 30.23 9.35 -48.59
C ILE A 263 31.54 9.21 -49.38
N THR A 264 31.73 10.00 -50.43
CA THR A 264 32.93 9.96 -51.28
C THR A 264 34.13 10.67 -50.63
N ALA A 265 33.91 11.53 -49.64
CA ALA A 265 34.97 12.31 -48.97
C ALA A 265 35.58 11.61 -47.73
N GLY A 266 35.07 10.44 -47.33
CA GLY A 266 35.45 9.75 -46.09
C GLY A 266 36.31 8.49 -46.21
N LEU A 267 36.70 8.07 -47.42
CA LEU A 267 37.56 6.89 -47.61
C LEU A 267 39.02 7.33 -47.83
N PRO A 268 39.97 6.95 -46.96
CA PRO A 268 41.39 7.11 -47.27
C PRO A 268 41.75 6.21 -48.47
N ALA A 269 42.64 6.73 -49.32
CA ALA A 269 43.22 6.01 -50.47
C ALA A 269 44.06 4.79 -50.04
#